data_AF-A0A5S5D6W7-F1
#
_entry.id   AF-A0A5S5D6W7-F1
#
_cell.length_a   1.000
_cell.length_b   1.000
_cell.length_c   1.000
_cell.angle_alpha   90.00
_cell.angle_beta   90.00
_cell.angle_gamma   90.00
#
_symmetry.space_group_name_H-M   'P 1'
#
loop_
_entity.id
_entity.type
_entity.pdbx_description
1 polymer ?
#
loop_
_entity_poly.entity_id
_entity_poly.type
_entity_poly.pdbx_seq_one_letter_code
_entity_poly.pdbx_strand_id
1 'polypeptide(L)'
;MSKDHWPNARRREARQQRVVADLLAEGRSVVVDNTNPAPADRAALIALARAAGVPVRAVWFDTPPAVCARRNEARHGRARVPPAGLYGTLARLVPPSTGEGFSRVDVVRTGPG
;
A
#
# COMPACT_ATOMS: atom_id res chain seq x y z
N MET A 1 -4.07 7.43 4.47
CA MET A 1 -3.20 8.29 3.66
C MET A 1 -2.96 7.62 2.32
N SER A 2 -3.68 8.05 1.28
CA SER A 2 -3.51 7.59 -0.11
C SER A 2 -2.92 8.72 -0.95
N LYS A 3 -2.05 8.38 -1.92
CA LYS A 3 -1.51 9.33 -2.89
C LYS A 3 -2.56 9.80 -3.90
N ASP A 4 -3.70 9.12 -4.00
CA ASP A 4 -4.76 9.43 -4.95
C ASP A 4 -5.50 10.73 -4.61
N HIS A 5 -5.39 11.18 -3.36
CA HIS A 5 -5.87 12.51 -2.94
C HIS A 5 -5.06 13.66 -3.56
N TRP A 6 -3.91 13.38 -4.19
CA TRP A 6 -3.02 14.40 -4.76
C TRP A 6 -2.65 14.14 -6.23
N PRO A 7 -3.64 14.12 -7.15
CA PRO A 7 -3.42 13.76 -8.55
C PRO A 7 -2.51 14.74 -9.32
N ASN A 8 -2.32 15.96 -8.83
CA ASN A 8 -1.47 16.96 -9.51
C ASN A 8 -0.19 17.29 -8.74
N ALA A 9 0.08 16.64 -7.60
CA ALA A 9 1.25 16.98 -6.81
C ALA A 9 2.54 16.45 -7.47
N ARG A 10 3.53 17.33 -7.60
CA ARG A 10 4.92 16.94 -7.89
C ARG A 10 5.48 16.19 -6.67
N ARG A 11 6.24 15.10 -6.90
CA ARG A 11 6.85 14.28 -5.83
C ARG A 11 5.84 13.75 -4.78
N ARG A 12 4.76 13.11 -5.25
CA ARG A 12 3.66 12.59 -4.39
C ARG A 12 4.15 11.69 -3.25
N GLU A 13 5.21 10.92 -3.49
CA GLU A 13 5.81 10.04 -2.49
C GLU A 13 6.46 10.84 -1.35
N ALA A 14 7.30 11.83 -1.67
CA ALA A 14 7.91 12.69 -0.66
C ALA A 14 6.84 13.47 0.15
N ARG A 15 5.74 13.87 -0.51
CA ARG A 15 4.60 14.48 0.19
C ARG A 15 3.94 13.49 1.15
N GLN A 16 3.71 12.25 0.72
CA GLN A 16 3.14 11.21 1.59
C GLN A 16 4.03 10.94 2.79
N GLN A 17 5.33 10.78 2.58
CA GLN A 17 6.30 10.54 3.64
C GLN A 17 6.30 11.66 4.67
N ARG A 18 6.24 12.92 4.23
CA ARG A 18 6.15 14.08 5.14
C ARG A 18 4.88 14.04 5.98
N VAL A 19 3.72 13.85 5.34
CA VAL A 19 2.44 13.77 6.07
C VAL A 19 2.44 12.59 7.05
N VAL A 20 2.98 11.43 6.66
CA VAL A 20 3.11 10.29 7.58
C VAL A 20 4.01 10.67 8.76
N ALA A 21 5.18 11.27 8.53
CA ALA A 21 6.09 11.68 9.58
C ALA A 21 5.45 12.68 10.57
N ASP A 22 4.77 13.71 10.06
CA ASP A 22 4.11 14.73 10.88
C ASP A 22 3.04 14.09 11.78
N LEU A 23 2.21 13.20 11.21
CA LEU A 23 1.17 12.49 11.96
C LEU A 23 1.74 11.57 13.04
N LEU A 24 2.85 10.88 12.75
CA LEU A 24 3.52 10.05 13.74
C LEU A 24 4.13 10.89 14.86
N ALA A 25 4.70 12.06 14.54
CA ALA A 25 5.23 13.01 15.53
C ALA A 25 4.13 13.59 16.43
N GLU A 26 2.90 13.72 15.92
CA GLU A 26 1.71 14.06 16.70
C GLU A 26 1.17 12.89 17.56
N GLY A 27 1.82 11.73 17.55
CA GLY A 27 1.38 10.54 18.28
C GLY A 27 0.16 9.85 17.67
N ARG A 28 -0.18 10.14 16.41
CA ARG A 28 -1.36 9.57 15.74
C ARG A 28 -1.05 8.27 15.01
N SER A 29 -2.04 7.37 15.02
CA SER A 29 -2.03 6.18 14.16
C SER A 29 -2.26 6.55 12.69
N VAL A 30 -1.49 5.93 11.79
CA VAL A 30 -1.55 6.17 10.34
C VAL A 30 -1.78 4.89 9.57
N VAL A 31 -2.73 4.91 8.64
CA VAL A 31 -2.89 3.86 7.62
C VAL A 31 -2.42 4.42 6.28
N VAL A 32 -1.54 3.71 5.59
CA VAL A 32 -1.13 4.04 4.22
C VAL A 32 -1.87 3.12 3.25
N ASP A 33 -2.81 3.70 2.50
CA ASP A 33 -3.69 2.98 1.57
C ASP A 33 -3.21 3.22 0.14
N ASN A 34 -2.13 2.52 -0.21
CA ASN A 34 -1.57 2.44 -1.55
C ASN A 34 -1.23 0.95 -1.81
N THR A 35 -1.05 0.56 -3.08
CA THR A 35 -0.72 -0.84 -3.39
C THR A 35 0.65 -1.30 -2.89
N ASN A 36 1.67 -0.42 -2.86
CA ASN A 36 3.02 -0.70 -2.35
C ASN A 36 3.57 -2.11 -2.71
N PRO A 37 3.67 -2.44 -4.02
CA PRO A 37 3.81 -3.82 -4.46
C PRO A 37 5.14 -4.47 -4.09
N ALA A 38 6.23 -3.72 -3.99
CA ALA A 38 7.57 -4.25 -3.73
C ALA A 38 8.18 -3.77 -2.39
N PRO A 39 9.18 -4.48 -1.84
CA PRO A 39 9.85 -4.08 -0.60
C PRO A 39 10.46 -2.67 -0.68
N ALA A 40 11.02 -2.30 -1.84
CA ALA A 40 11.56 -0.96 -2.07
C ALA A 40 10.49 0.15 -1.94
N ASP A 41 9.24 -0.13 -2.31
CA ASP A 41 8.13 0.83 -2.16
C ASP A 41 7.69 0.99 -0.69
N ARG A 42 7.96 -0.02 0.15
CA ARG A 42 7.58 -0.07 1.57
C ARG A 42 8.68 0.45 2.50
N ALA A 43 9.94 0.35 2.09
CA ALA A 43 11.12 0.62 2.90
C ALA A 43 11.07 2.01 3.59
N ALA A 44 10.70 3.06 2.86
CA ALA A 44 10.65 4.40 3.41
C ALA A 44 9.57 4.56 4.50
N LEU A 45 8.42 3.89 4.35
CA LEU A 45 7.35 3.93 5.36
C LEU A 45 7.74 3.18 6.64
N ILE A 46 8.40 2.03 6.49
CA ILE A 46 8.95 1.26 7.62
C ILE A 46 10.00 2.10 8.36
N ALA A 47 10.88 2.79 7.62
CA ALA A 47 11.89 3.66 8.21
C ALA A 47 11.27 4.82 9.01
N LEU A 48 10.18 5.42 8.53
CA LEU A 48 9.45 6.47 9.26
C LEU A 48 8.88 5.95 10.58
N ALA A 49 8.23 4.79 10.57
CA ALA A 49 7.69 4.18 11.80
C ALA A 49 8.82 3.86 12.80
N ARG A 50 9.93 3.31 12.32
CA ARG A 50 11.12 3.04 13.13
C ARG A 50 11.70 4.31 13.74
N ALA A 51 11.82 5.38 12.96
CA ALA A 51 12.33 6.67 13.45
C ALA A 51 11.41 7.29 14.52
N ALA A 52 10.10 7.08 14.41
CA ALA A 52 9.12 7.50 15.41
C ALA A 52 9.01 6.55 16.62
N GLY A 53 9.75 5.43 16.63
CA GLY A 53 9.72 4.46 17.72
C GLY A 53 8.40 3.68 17.85
N VAL A 54 7.59 3.60 16.79
CA VAL A 54 6.28 2.93 16.80
C VAL A 54 6.29 1.65 15.97
N PRO A 55 5.46 0.63 16.33
CA PRO A 55 5.34 -0.58 15.54
C PRO A 55 4.68 -0.31 14.18
N VAL A 56 5.11 -1.05 13.15
CA VAL A 56 4.51 -1.02 11.81
C VAL A 56 4.05 -2.42 11.41
N ARG A 57 2.79 -2.55 10.97
CA ARG A 57 2.19 -3.80 10.50
C ARG A 57 1.83 -3.70 9.02
N ALA A 58 1.90 -4.82 8.32
CA ALA A 58 1.40 -4.96 6.95
C ALA A 58 0.07 -5.69 6.93
N VAL A 59 -0.84 -5.27 6.05
CA VAL A 59 -2.06 -6.03 5.70
C VAL A 59 -1.89 -6.50 4.25
N TRP A 60 -1.77 -7.81 4.09
CA TRP A 60 -1.54 -8.47 2.80
C TRP A 60 -2.84 -9.07 2.27
N PHE A 61 -3.30 -8.57 1.12
CA PHE A 61 -4.46 -9.14 0.43
C PHE A 61 -4.00 -10.26 -0.51
N ASP A 62 -4.07 -11.49 -0.02
CA ASP A 62 -3.77 -12.70 -0.79
C ASP A 62 -4.97 -13.08 -1.66
N THR A 63 -5.27 -12.21 -2.63
CA THR A 63 -6.39 -12.37 -3.56
C THR A 63 -5.87 -12.84 -4.92
N PRO A 64 -6.39 -13.93 -5.50
CA PRO A 64 -5.94 -14.41 -6.80
C PRO A 64 -6.06 -13.34 -7.90
N PRO A 65 -5.06 -13.22 -8.81
CA PRO A 65 -5.09 -12.24 -9.89
C PRO A 65 -6.37 -12.25 -10.72
N ALA A 66 -6.94 -13.43 -11.00
CA ALA A 66 -8.19 -13.57 -11.73
C ALA A 66 -9.39 -12.93 -11.01
N VAL A 67 -9.44 -13.03 -9.67
CA VAL A 67 -10.48 -12.38 -8.86
C VAL A 67 -10.30 -10.86 -8.87
N CYS A 68 -9.06 -10.38 -8.78
CA CYS A 68 -8.73 -8.96 -8.90
C CYS A 68 -9.14 -8.40 -10.27
N ALA A 69 -8.85 -9.12 -11.36
CA ALA A 69 -9.23 -8.75 -12.72
C ALA A 69 -10.75 -8.69 -12.88
N ARG A 70 -11.47 -9.74 -12.47
CA ARG A 70 -12.94 -9.79 -12.51
C ARG A 70 -13.57 -8.63 -11.72
N ARG A 71 -13.08 -8.36 -10.51
CA ARG A 71 -13.54 -7.22 -9.70
C ARG A 71 -13.25 -5.88 -10.38
N ASN A 72 -12.12 -5.75 -11.06
CA ASN A 72 -11.75 -4.54 -11.76
C ASN A 72 -12.61 -4.32 -13.02
N GLU A 73 -12.96 -5.37 -13.75
CA GLU A 73 -13.85 -5.29 -14.92
C GLU A 73 -15.25 -4.80 -14.57
N ALA A 74 -15.74 -5.18 -13.39
CA ALA A 74 -17.03 -4.73 -12.86
C ALA A 74 -17.01 -3.27 -12.34
N ARG A 75 -15.86 -2.58 -12.30
CA ARG A 75 -15.79 -1.17 -11.90
C ARG A 75 -16.06 -0.25 -13.08
N HIS A 76 -16.49 0.98 -12.76
CA HIS A 76 -16.79 2.01 -13.75
C HIS A 76 -15.98 3.29 -13.51
N GLY A 77 -15.82 4.10 -14.56
CA GLY A 77 -15.14 5.39 -14.51
C GLY A 77 -13.71 5.28 -13.98
N ARG A 78 -13.33 6.21 -13.10
CA ARG A 78 -11.98 6.28 -12.50
C ARG A 78 -11.61 5.10 -11.60
N ALA A 79 -12.59 4.32 -11.15
CA ALA A 79 -12.34 3.14 -10.31
C ALA A 79 -11.88 1.92 -11.15
N ARG A 80 -12.15 1.91 -12.46
CA ARG A 80 -11.67 0.85 -13.37
C ARG A 80 -10.23 1.13 -13.75
N VAL A 81 -9.31 0.31 -13.25
CA VAL A 81 -7.88 0.41 -13.56
C VAL A 81 -7.63 -0.15 -14.97
N PRO A 82 -6.85 0.54 -15.84
CA PRO A 82 -6.46 -0.02 -17.13
C PRO A 82 -5.75 -1.36 -16.97
N PRO A 83 -5.96 -2.35 -17.86
CA PRO A 83 -5.32 -3.67 -17.77
C PRO A 83 -3.80 -3.59 -17.60
N ALA A 84 -3.12 -2.73 -18.36
CA ALA A 84 -1.67 -2.51 -18.24
C ALA A 84 -1.24 -2.07 -16.84
N GLY A 85 -2.02 -1.21 -16.17
CA GLY A 85 -1.74 -0.78 -14.80
C GLY A 85 -1.95 -1.91 -13.77
N LEU A 86 -3.00 -2.71 -13.96
CA LEU A 86 -3.28 -3.87 -13.11
C LEU A 86 -2.16 -4.91 -13.21
N TYR A 87 -1.86 -5.36 -14.43
CA TYR A 87 -0.86 -6.40 -14.67
C TYR A 87 0.56 -5.92 -14.39
N GLY A 88 0.89 -4.65 -14.66
CA GLY A 88 2.19 -4.07 -14.30
C GLY A 88 2.41 -4.04 -12.79
N THR A 89 1.35 -3.82 -12.00
CA THR A 89 1.42 -3.89 -10.54
C THR A 89 1.57 -5.33 -10.05
N LEU A 90 0.80 -6.26 -10.62
CA LEU A 90 0.90 -7.69 -10.29
C LEU A 90 2.29 -8.27 -10.58
N ALA A 91 2.94 -7.85 -11.67
CA ALA A 91 4.29 -8.32 -12.02
C ALA A 91 5.37 -7.89 -11.00
N ARG A 92 5.15 -6.80 -10.27
CA ARG A 92 6.07 -6.30 -9.23
C ARG A 92 5.74 -6.79 -7.83
N LEU A 93 4.64 -7.52 -7.68
CA LEU A 93 4.01 -7.79 -6.42
C LEU A 93 4.79 -8.85 -5.64
N VAL A 94 5.30 -8.48 -4.47
CA VAL A 94 6.06 -9.34 -3.57
C VAL A 94 5.36 -9.35 -2.20
N PRO A 95 4.97 -10.55 -1.68
CA PRO A 95 4.36 -10.67 -0.37
C PRO A 95 5.21 -10.02 0.73
N PRO A 96 4.61 -9.23 1.63
CA PRO A 96 5.35 -8.62 2.72
C PRO A 96 5.83 -9.65 3.73
N SER A 97 6.97 -9.41 4.35
CA SER A 97 7.52 -10.27 5.40
C SER A 97 8.02 -9.45 6.60
N THR A 98 8.10 -10.09 7.76
CA THR A 98 8.71 -9.48 8.96
C THR A 98 10.19 -9.14 8.75
N GLY A 99 10.87 -9.80 7.80
CA GLY A 99 12.25 -9.50 7.42
C GLY A 99 12.47 -8.09 6.84
N GLU A 100 11.40 -7.41 6.40
CA GLU A 100 11.45 -6.01 5.96
C GLU A 100 11.46 -5.01 7.13
N GLY A 101 11.14 -5.45 8.36
CA GLY A 101 10.99 -4.61 9.54
C GLY A 101 9.55 -4.41 10.00
N PHE A 102 8.59 -5.15 9.44
CA PHE A 102 7.23 -5.22 9.99
C PHE A 102 7.21 -5.98 11.31
N SER A 103 6.52 -5.45 12.32
CA SER A 103 6.27 -6.16 13.58
C SER A 103 5.29 -7.32 13.40
N ARG A 104 4.40 -7.21 12.41
CA ARG A 104 3.41 -8.23 12.07
C ARG A 104 2.95 -8.10 10.62
N VAL A 105 2.67 -9.23 9.99
CA VAL A 105 2.00 -9.32 8.68
C VAL A 105 0.67 -10.03 8.85
N ASP A 106 -0.42 -9.35 8.53
CA ASP A 106 -1.77 -9.89 8.55
C ASP A 106 -2.21 -10.29 7.14
N VAL A 107 -2.52 -11.56 6.93
CA VAL A 107 -2.96 -12.06 5.63
C VAL A 107 -4.49 -12.09 5.57
N VAL A 108 -5.05 -11.34 4.64
CA VAL A 108 -6.48 -11.31 4.31
C VAL A 108 -6.70 -12.14 3.06
N ARG A 109 -7.45 -13.23 3.20
CA ARG A 109 -7.89 -14.05 2.07
C ARG A 109 -9.33 -13.73 1.73
N THR A 110 -9.64 -13.65 0.44
CA THR A 110 -11.03 -13.58 0.01
C THR A 110 -11.70 -14.91 0.29
N GLY A 111 -12.80 -14.89 1.07
CA GLY A 111 -13.69 -16.05 1.16
C GLY A 111 -14.27 -16.43 -0.21
N PRO A 112 -14.84 -17.65 -0.34
CA PRO A 112 -15.52 -18.04 -1.58
C PRO A 112 -16.60 -17.00 -1.88
N GLY A 113 -16.56 -16.46 -3.09
CA GLY A 113 -17.52 -15.48 -3.59
C GLY A 113 -17.98 -15.84 -4.98
#